data_AF-A0A846HF03-F1
#
_entry.id   AF-A0A846HF03-F1
#
_cell.length_a   1.000
_cell.length_b   1.000
_cell.length_c   1.000
_cell.angle_alpha   90.00
_cell.angle_beta   90.00
_cell.angle_gamma   90.00
#
_symmetry.space_group_name_H-M   'P 1'
#
loop_
_entity.id
_entity.type
_entity.pdbx_description
1 polymer ?
#
loop_
_entity_poly.entity_id
_entity_poly.type
_entity_poly.pdbx_seq_one_letter_code
_entity_poly.pdbx_strand_id
1 'polypeptide(L)' 'MEPTVEQLKELFRRSYLLTKIFLPIYLVRIDERTDDLVILAGDEIEITVDKEGRVGYDQTEFQNDE' A
#
# COMPACT_ATOMS: atom_id res chain seq x y z
N MET A 1 1.79 2.02 16.01
CA MET A 1 0.61 1.14 16.12
C MET A 1 0.93 -0.19 15.46
N GLU A 2 0.32 -1.30 15.86
CA GLU A 2 0.55 -2.63 15.26
C GLU A 2 -0.53 -2.93 14.20
N PRO A 3 -0.19 -3.42 13.00
CA PRO A 3 -1.17 -3.84 11.99
C PRO A 3 -2.08 -4.98 12.48
N THR A 4 -3.30 -5.03 11.96
CA THR A 4 -4.19 -6.17 12.20
C THR A 4 -3.73 -7.41 11.42
N VAL A 5 -4.22 -8.58 11.82
CA VAL A 5 -3.96 -9.84 11.08
C VAL A 5 -4.44 -9.77 9.63
N GLU A 6 -5.56 -9.09 9.37
CA GLU A 6 -6.08 -8.94 8.01
C GLU A 6 -5.20 -8.01 7.17
N GLN A 7 -4.71 -6.91 7.75
CA GLN A 7 -3.71 -6.04 7.10
C GLN A 7 -2.41 -6.78 6.79
N LEU A 8 -1.91 -7.62 7.70
CA LEU A 8 -0.68 -8.41 7.47
C LEU A 8 -0.84 -9.45 6.35
N LYS A 9 -1.99 -10.14 6.29
CA LYS A 9 -2.28 -11.08 5.18
C LYS A 9 -2.28 -10.35 3.85
N GLU A 10 -2.88 -9.18 3.81
CA GLU A 10 -3.01 -8.41 2.59
C GLU A 10 -1.68 -7.78 2.16
N LEU A 11 -0.91 -7.26 3.12
CA LEU A 11 0.47 -6.84 2.88
C LEU A 11 1.29 -7.93 2.20
N PHE A 12 1.23 -9.17 2.69
CA PHE A 12 1.96 -10.29 2.07
C PHE A 12 1.48 -10.55 0.63
N ARG A 13 0.17 -10.61 0.41
CA ARG A 13 -0.40 -10.84 -0.94
C ARG A 13 0.00 -9.75 -1.92
N ARG A 14 -0.12 -8.47 -1.53
CA ARG A 14 0.21 -7.33 -2.40
C ARG A 14 1.71 -7.25 -2.66
N SER A 15 2.54 -7.46 -1.63
CA SER A 15 3.99 -7.50 -1.80
C SER A 15 4.42 -8.60 -2.77
N TYR A 16 3.84 -9.79 -2.66
CA TYR A 16 4.09 -10.89 -3.60
C TYR A 16 3.65 -10.52 -5.03
N LEU A 17 2.47 -9.93 -5.22
CA LEU A 17 1.98 -9.55 -6.54
C LEU A 17 2.85 -8.48 -7.21
N LEU A 18 3.22 -7.42 -6.46
CA LEU A 18 4.08 -6.34 -6.94
C LEU A 18 5.46 -6.87 -7.33
N THR A 19 6.08 -7.68 -6.45
CA THR A 19 7.42 -8.22 -6.71
C THR A 19 7.44 -9.31 -7.77
N LYS A 20 6.33 -10.04 -7.98
CA LYS A 20 6.18 -11.00 -9.09
C LYS A 20 6.32 -10.33 -10.46
N ILE A 21 5.95 -9.05 -10.58
CA ILE A 21 6.12 -8.24 -11.78
C ILE A 21 7.32 -7.30 -11.69
N PHE A 22 8.25 -7.55 -10.76
CA PHE A 22 9.49 -6.79 -10.54
C PHE A 22 9.28 -5.31 -10.19
N LEU A 23 8.13 -4.94 -9.64
CA LEU A 23 7.95 -3.58 -9.11
C LEU A 23 8.59 -3.45 -7.72
N PRO A 24 9.46 -2.45 -7.50
CA PRO A 24 10.04 -2.18 -6.19
C PRO A 24 8.97 -1.63 -5.24
N ILE A 25 9.07 -2.01 -3.97
CA ILE A 25 8.26 -1.44 -2.87
C ILE A 25 9.14 -0.43 -2.15
N TYR A 26 8.73 0.83 -2.16
CA TYR A 26 9.49 1.94 -1.57
C TYR A 26 9.10 2.21 -0.12
N LEU A 27 7.83 2.01 0.24
CA LEU A 27 7.33 2.28 1.58
C LEU A 27 6.26 1.27 1.98
N VAL A 28 6.33 0.83 3.23
CA VAL A 28 5.25 0.13 3.92
C VAL A 28 5.13 0.75 5.32
N ARG A 29 3.96 1.28 5.67
CA ARG A 29 3.71 1.86 7.00
C ARG A 29 2.24 1.79 7.37
N ILE A 30 1.94 2.02 8.65
CA ILE A 30 0.60 2.42 9.08
C ILE A 30 0.51 3.95 9.02
N ASP A 31 -0.56 4.48 8.46
CA ASP A 31 -0.94 5.89 8.62
C ASP A 31 -1.63 6.06 9.98
N GLU A 32 -1.05 6.85 10.87
CA GLU A 32 -1.56 7.06 12.24
C GLU A 32 -2.85 7.90 12.28
N ARG A 33 -3.24 8.52 11.17
CA ARG A 33 -4.49 9.30 11.08
C ARG A 33 -5.70 8.44 10.77
N THR A 34 -5.52 7.39 9.96
CA THR A 34 -6.61 6.52 9.48
C THR A 34 -6.50 5.08 9.99
N ASP A 35 -5.33 4.69 10.49
CA ASP A 35 -4.91 3.32 10.81
C ASP A 35 -4.89 2.35 9.61
N ASP A 36 -4.83 2.90 8.39
CA ASP A 36 -4.65 2.10 7.18
C ASP A 36 -3.18 1.71 7.01
N LEU A 37 -2.96 0.51 6.50
CA LEU A 37 -1.66 0.09 6.02
C LEU A 37 -1.49 0.63 4.61
N VAL A 38 -0.41 1.38 4.38
CA VAL A 38 -0.08 2.02 3.11
C VAL A 38 1.14 1.33 2.50
N ILE A 39 1.05 0.99 1.21
CA ILE A 39 2.15 0.46 0.39
C ILE A 39 2.36 1.41 -0.79
N LEU A 40 3.56 1.96 -0.92
CA LEU A 40 3.98 2.71 -2.11
C LEU A 40 4.96 1.85 -2.92
N ALA A 41 4.65 1.66 -4.21
CA ALA A 41 5.44 0.81 -5.09
C ALA A 41 5.51 1.36 -6.51
N GLY A 42 6.65 1.16 -7.19
CA GLY A 42 6.90 1.80 -8.48
C GLY A 42 6.70 3.32 -8.42
N ASP A 43 6.42 3.92 -9.57
CA ASP A 43 6.27 5.37 -9.66
C ASP A 43 4.86 5.85 -9.26
N GLU A 44 3.81 5.05 -9.51
CA GLU A 44 2.41 5.52 -9.45
C GLU A 44 1.47 4.68 -8.57
N ILE A 45 1.97 3.62 -7.91
CA ILE A 45 1.09 2.71 -7.16
C ILE A 45 1.07 3.06 -5.68
N GLU A 46 -0.11 3.48 -5.22
CA GLU A 46 -0.47 3.53 -3.81
C GLU A 46 -1.58 2.52 -3.51
N ILE A 47 -1.32 1.65 -2.53
CA ILE A 47 -2.29 0.68 -2.04
C ILE A 47 -2.54 0.96 -0.57
N THR A 48 -3.80 1.11 -0.20
CA THR A 48 -4.23 1.22 1.19
C THR A 48 -4.97 -0.04 1.61
N VAL A 49 -4.79 -0.46 2.85
CA VAL A 49 -5.49 -1.60 3.44
C VAL A 49 -6.03 -1.20 4.81
N ASP A 50 -7.34 -1.17 4.94
CA ASP A 50 -7.98 -0.85 6.22
C ASP A 50 -7.86 -2.00 7.24
N LYS A 51 -8.29 -1.74 8.47
CA LYS A 51 -8.21 -2.70 9.58
C LYS A 51 -8.91 -4.02 9.32
N GLU A 52 -9.91 -4.05 8.44
CA GLU A 52 -10.66 -5.24 8.04
C GLU A 52 -10.07 -5.95 6.82
N GLY A 53 -8.98 -5.42 6.25
CA GLY A 53 -8.31 -6.00 5.09
C GLY A 53 -8.92 -5.59 3.74
N ARG A 54 -9.79 -4.58 3.70
CA ARG A 54 -10.31 -4.07 2.43
C ARG A 54 -9.26 -3.19 1.78
N VAL A 55 -9.12 -3.34 0.46
CA VAL A 55 -8.04 -2.72 -0.31
C VAL A 55 -8.56 -1.53 -1.09
N GLY A 56 -7.92 -0.39 -0.93
CA GLY A 56 -8.06 0.80 -1.77
C GLY A 56 -6.89 0.93 -2.75
N TYR A 57 -7.15 1.58 -3.88
CA TYR A 57 -6.14 1.99 -4.84
C TYR A 57 -6.34 3.47 -5.09
N ASP A 58 -5.31 4.26 -4.84
CA ASP A 58 -5.25 5.64 -5.30
C ASP A 58 -4.22 5.71 -6.42
N GLN A 59 -4.63 6.28 -7.55
CA GLN A 59 -3.68 6.76 -8.54
C GLN A 59 -3.27 8.14 -8.08
N THR A 60 -2.03 8.28 -7.63
CA THR A 60 -1.44 9.61 -7.49
C THR A 60 -1.27 10.13 -8.92
N GLU A 61 -2.25 10.89 -9.43
CA GLU A 61 -2.01 11.75 -10.58
C GLU A 61 -0.91 12.72 -10.13
N PHE A 62 0.34 12.45 -10.50
CA PHE A 62 1.38 13.45 -10.42
C PHE A 62 0.93 14.58 -11.34
N GLN A 63 0.31 15.62 -10.76
CA GLN A 63 0.28 16.92 -11.38
C GLN A 63 1.74 17.32 -11.57
N ASN A 64 2.23 17.13 -12.79
CA ASN A 64 3.46 17.74 -13.25
C ASN A 64 3.20 19.25 -13.23
N ASP A 65 3.45 19.88 -12.10
CA ASP A 65 3.66 21.31 -12.04
C ASP A 65 5.08 21.58 -12.59
N GLU A 66 5.07 22.12 -13.82
CA GLU A 66 6.17 22.71 -14.63
C GLU A 66 7.06 21.80 -15.49
#